data_AF-M8CT60-F1
#
_entry.id   AF-M8CT60-F1
#
_cell.length_a   1.000
_cell.length_b   1.000
_cell.length_c   1.000
_cell.angle_alpha   90.00
_cell.angle_beta   90.00
_cell.angle_gamma   90.00
#
_symmetry.space_group_name_H-M   'P 1'
#
loop_
_entity.id
_entity.type
_entity.pdbx_description
1 polymer ?
#
loop_
_entity_poly.entity_id
_entity_poly.type
_entity_poly.pdbx_seq_one_letter_code
_entity_poly.pdbx_strand_id
1 'polypeptide(L)' 'LCRIVGIPARWQSGWYITPFLASPHDWALFFIPPYGWLPADLSFGGRYKNNQELREFYFGNLDAFRMVANSDFM' A
#
# COMPACT_ATOMS: atom_id res chain seq x y z
N LEU A 1 1.90 13.77 -0.10
CA LEU A 1 0.57 14.41 0.06
C LEU A 1 0.10 14.35 1.51
N CYS A 2 -0.14 13.18 2.12
CA CYS A 2 -0.57 13.05 3.52
C CYS A 2 0.24 13.90 4.52
N ARG A 3 1.58 13.80 4.48
CA ARG A 3 2.46 14.56 5.37
C ARG A 3 2.31 16.08 5.25
N ILE A 4 1.99 16.60 4.06
CA ILE A 4 1.81 18.06 3.82
C ILE A 4 0.56 18.57 4.52
N VAL A 5 -0.47 17.74 4.62
CA VAL A 5 -1.74 18.08 5.28
C VAL A 5 -1.81 17.58 6.73
N GLY A 6 -0.66 17.22 7.32
CA GLY A 6 -0.57 16.80 8.73
C GLY A 6 -1.01 15.37 9.03
N ILE A 7 -1.30 14.54 8.03
CA ILE A 7 -1.61 13.11 8.23
C ILE A 7 -0.30 12.33 8.32
N PRO A 8 -0.02 11.61 9.43
CA PRO A 8 1.16 10.78 9.54
C PRO A 8 1.16 9.72 8.43
N ALA A 9 2.27 9.64 7.69
CA ALA A 9 2.44 8.67 6.62
C ALA A 9 3.89 8.19 6.58
N ARG A 10 4.09 6.93 6.21
CA ARG A 10 5.41 6.31 6.03
C ARG A 10 5.44 5.44 4.79
N TRP A 11 6.65 5.17 4.32
CA TRP A 11 6.89 4.25 3.22
C TRP A 11 7.11 2.84 3.78
N GLN A 12 6.77 1.84 2.98
CA GLN A 12 7.10 0.43 3.22
C GLN A 12 7.34 -0.22 1.86
N SER A 13 8.29 -1.15 1.80
CA SER A 13 8.59 -1.90 0.59
C SER A 13 8.63 -3.39 0.83
N GLY A 14 8.94 -4.12 -0.22
CA GLY A 14 9.08 -5.56 -0.17
C GLY A 14 8.97 -6.13 -1.55
N TRP A 15 8.30 -7.27 -1.65
CA TRP A 15 8.11 -7.98 -2.90
C TRP A 15 6.63 -8.26 -3.14
N TYR A 16 6.20 -8.09 -4.38
CA TYR A 16 4.99 -8.69 -4.92
C TYR A 16 5.34 -10.08 -5.45
N ILE A 17 4.79 -11.12 -4.81
CA ILE A 17 5.13 -12.52 -5.10
C ILE A 17 3.87 -13.30 -5.42
N THR A 18 3.86 -13.88 -6.62
CA THR A 18 2.85 -14.84 -7.10
C THR A 18 3.56 -16.12 -7.53
N PRO A 19 2.83 -17.22 -7.83
CA PRO A 19 3.44 -18.42 -8.41
C PRO A 19 4.18 -18.20 -9.74
N PHE A 20 3.94 -17.07 -10.42
CA PHE A 20 4.46 -16.80 -11.77
C PHE A 20 5.49 -15.65 -11.80
N LEU A 21 5.54 -14.81 -10.77
CA LEU A 21 6.32 -13.58 -10.76
C LEU A 21 6.72 -13.24 -9.33
N ALA A 22 7.96 -12.83 -9.16
CA ALA A 22 8.44 -12.12 -7.98
C ALA A 22 9.09 -10.81 -8.45
N SER A 23 8.59 -9.67 -7.99
CA SER A 23 9.20 -8.36 -8.27
C SER A 23 9.19 -7.47 -7.04
N PRO A 24 10.17 -6.57 -6.88
CA PRO A 24 10.11 -5.54 -5.85
C PRO A 24 8.85 -4.69 -6.00
N HIS A 25 8.27 -4.28 -4.89
CA HIS A 25 7.09 -3.42 -4.87
C HIS A 25 7.00 -2.61 -3.58
N ASP A 26 6.46 -1.41 -3.70
CA ASP A 26 6.38 -0.41 -2.63
C ASP A 26 4.94 0.06 -2.43
N TRP A 27 4.61 0.47 -1.21
CA TRP A 27 3.34 1.12 -0.89
C TRP A 27 3.53 2.16 0.21
N ALA A 28 2.51 3.00 0.38
CA ALA A 28 2.46 3.95 1.49
C ALA A 28 1.64 3.37 2.65
N LEU A 29 1.99 3.72 3.87
CA LEU A 29 1.15 3.57 5.06
C LEU A 29 0.71 4.96 5.52
N PHE A 30 -0.55 5.13 5.89
CA PHE A 30 -1.09 6.37 6.45
C PHE A 30 -1.86 6.07 7.74
N PHE A 31 -1.77 6.95 8.74
CA PHE A 31 -2.34 6.70 10.05
C PHE A 31 -3.71 7.37 10.19
N ILE A 32 -4.74 6.59 10.51
CA ILE A 32 -6.11 7.07 10.73
C ILE A 32 -6.60 6.54 12.08
N PRO A 33 -6.86 7.39 13.08
CA PRO A 33 -7.59 6.98 14.28
C PRO A 33 -9.03 6.59 13.96
N PRO A 34 -9.59 5.52 14.58
CA PRO A 34 -8.97 4.59 15.52
C PRO A 34 -8.26 3.38 14.87
N TYR A 35 -8.21 3.32 13.53
CA TYR A 35 -7.77 2.15 12.76
C TYR A 35 -6.26 1.88 12.75
N GLY A 36 -5.43 2.88 13.06
CA GLY A 36 -3.98 2.74 13.06
C GLY A 36 -3.37 2.96 11.67
N TRP A 37 -2.30 2.22 11.34
CA TRP A 37 -1.61 2.31 10.05
C TRP A 37 -2.35 1.51 8.97
N LEU A 38 -2.86 2.20 7.97
CA LEU A 38 -3.52 1.61 6.81
C LEU A 38 -2.63 1.70 5.57
N PRO A 39 -2.56 0.65 4.72
CA PRO A 39 -1.81 0.68 3.48
C PRO A 39 -2.57 1.37 2.34
N ALA A 40 -1.82 1.99 1.43
CA ALA A 40 -2.28 2.48 0.14
C ALA A 40 -1.34 1.98 -0.96
N ASP A 41 -1.80 1.04 -1.78
CA ASP A 41 -1.12 0.59 -2.99
C ASP A 41 -1.71 1.31 -4.21
N LEU A 42 -1.22 2.54 -4.43
CA LEU A 42 -1.73 3.41 -5.50
C LEU A 42 -1.37 2.91 -6.90
N SER A 43 -0.35 2.05 -7.03
CA SER A 43 0.03 1.40 -8.29
C SER A 43 -1.03 0.37 -8.69
N PHE A 44 -1.40 -0.53 -7.79
CA PHE A 44 -2.46 -1.51 -8.04
C PHE A 44 -3.83 -0.85 -8.12
N GLY A 45 -4.17 0.06 -7.20
CA GLY A 45 -5.41 0.82 -7.26
C GLY A 45 -5.54 1.64 -8.57
N GLY A 46 -4.43 2.22 -9.04
CA GLY A 46 -4.37 2.94 -10.31
C GLY A 46 -4.53 2.03 -11.53
N ARG A 47 -3.95 0.82 -11.51
CA ARG A 47 -4.14 -0.21 -12.55
C ARG A 47 -5.61 -0.58 -12.70
N TYR A 48 -6.35 -0.67 -11.59
CA TYR A 48 -7.77 -1.02 -11.57
C TYR A 48 -8.71 0.20 -11.54
N LYS A 49 -8.31 1.35 -12.10
CA LYS A 49 -9.12 2.59 -12.05
C LYS A 49 -10.57 2.48 -12.56
N ASN A 50 -10.85 1.53 -13.46
CA ASN A 50 -12.19 1.28 -14.01
C ASN A 50 -12.98 0.22 -13.22
N ASN A 51 -12.38 -0.38 -12.19
CA ASN A 51 -13.02 -1.30 -11.25
C ASN A 51 -12.97 -0.67 -9.85
N GLN A 52 -14.09 -0.05 -9.45
CA GLN A 52 -14.18 0.72 -8.22
C GLN A 52 -13.90 -0.13 -6.98
N GLU A 53 -14.39 -1.37 -6.93
CA GLU A 53 -14.19 -2.28 -5.81
C GLU A 53 -12.69 -2.56 -5.58
N LEU A 54 -11.96 -2.91 -6.63
CA LEU A 54 -10.51 -3.16 -6.51
C LEU A 54 -9.74 -1.87 -6.24
N ARG A 55 -10.14 -0.75 -6.83
CA ARG A 55 -9.51 0.55 -6.57
C ARG A 55 -9.64 0.96 -5.11
N GLU A 56 -10.82 0.77 -4.52
CA GLU A 56 -11.08 1.05 -3.10
C GLU A 56 -10.39 0.04 -2.19
N PHE A 57 -10.37 -1.25 -2.57
CA PHE A 57 -9.66 -2.29 -1.82
C PHE A 57 -8.19 -1.92 -1.59
N TYR A 58 -7.46 -1.54 -2.64
CA TYR A 58 -6.04 -1.17 -2.55
C TYR A 58 -5.79 0.20 -1.87
N PHE A 59 -6.84 0.95 -1.54
CA PHE A 59 -6.78 2.16 -0.73
C PHE A 59 -7.25 1.87 0.72
N GLY A 60 -6.51 1.01 1.40
CA GLY A 60 -6.79 0.60 2.78
C GLY A 60 -6.42 -0.85 3.06
N ASN A 61 -6.13 -1.66 2.03
CA ASN A 61 -5.78 -3.06 2.16
C ASN A 61 -4.62 -3.46 1.24
N LEU A 62 -4.04 -4.61 1.53
CA LEU A 62 -3.11 -5.33 0.66
C LEU A 62 -3.62 -6.76 0.50
N ASP A 63 -3.40 -7.35 -0.67
CA ASP A 63 -3.65 -8.77 -0.89
C ASP A 63 -2.56 -9.64 -0.26
N ALA A 64 -2.76 -10.97 -0.29
CA ALA A 64 -1.84 -11.94 0.30
C ALA A 64 -0.52 -12.12 -0.48
N PHE A 65 -0.31 -11.41 -1.60
CA PHE A 65 0.88 -11.53 -2.43
C PHE A 65 1.97 -10.53 -2.06
N ARG A 66 1.89 -9.89 -0.88
CA ARG A 66 2.92 -8.96 -0.39
C ARG A 66 3.81 -9.63 0.66
N MET A 67 5.08 -9.75 0.32
CA MET A 67 6.13 -10.02 1.30
C MET A 67 6.70 -8.68 1.77
N VAL A 68 6.52 -8.36 3.05
CA VAL A 68 7.00 -7.09 3.63
C VAL A 68 8.50 -7.14 3.91
N ALA A 69 9.21 -6.07 3.54
CA ALA A 69 10.57 -5.79 3.96
C ALA A 69 10.72 -4.29 4.32
N ASN A 70 11.86 -3.89 4.88
CA ASN A 70 12.22 -2.46 5.02
C ASN A 70 11.17 -1.58 5.75
N SER A 71 10.62 -2.04 6.87
CA SER A 71 9.60 -1.29 7.64
C SER A 71 10.15 -0.15 8.49
N ASP A 72 11.47 -0.13 8.73
CA ASP A 72 12.13 0.77 9.68
C ASP A 72 12.90 1.92 9.00
N PHE A 73 12.79 2.03 7.68
CA PHE A 73 13.48 3.05 6.90
C PHE A 73 12.49 4.14 6.48
N MET A 74 12.91 5.40 6.61
CA MET A 74 12.11 6.57 6.27
C MET A 74 12.97 7.73 5.79
#